data_AF-A0A535FJU9-F1
#
_entry.id   AF-A0A535FJU9-F1
#
_cell.length_a   1.000
_cell.length_b   1.000
_cell.length_c   1.000
_cell.angle_alpha   90.00
_cell.angle_beta   90.00
_cell.angle_gamma   90.00
#
_symmetry.space_group_name_H-M   'P 1'
#
loop_
_entity.id
_entity.type
_entity.pdbx_description
1 polymer ?
#
loop_
_entity_poly.entity_id
_entity_poly.type
_entity_poly.pdbx_seq_one_letter_code
_entity_poly.pdbx_strand_id
1 'polypeptide(L)'
;MVEHYASVTVHAPAHQVYTLFTHFHDFPKFMHFVKEVTYYDDQRSHWVVQVLRQYEWDAVNVDWIPDQQVGWRSTSGLHNSGKVQFQALGPNRTMVHVYLSYAPPTGALGALGETLGFNTYFESLLQEELNNFALMVEQAPPGALDPMSSHYLFHSNSATARKAITSRQSAAMAQDPMMSPQALAEREARIKHAEEMAQQAKQRREEELKWRAQQELQARQELLLLEREAATRSQALREREQAEAQQRQPHPIYDTLGGRNAAVERTALGDKDALRPRYPWYEQDPMVSRLPKPQDPATDELEKLESPWLRSIRGSPLELE
;
A
#
# COMPACT_ATOMS: atom_id res chain seq x y z
N MET A 1 -11.27 -36.45 6.36
CA MET A 1 -11.56 -35.41 5.35
C MET A 1 -10.24 -34.96 4.76
N VAL A 2 -10.23 -34.56 3.50
CA VAL A 2 -9.05 -33.96 2.87
C VAL A 2 -9.13 -32.46 3.09
N GLU A 3 -8.03 -31.86 3.54
CA GLU A 3 -7.93 -30.44 3.79
C GLU A 3 -7.05 -29.77 2.74
N HIS A 4 -7.46 -28.60 2.30
CA HIS A 4 -6.75 -27.76 1.37
C HIS A 4 -6.68 -26.34 1.91
N TYR A 5 -5.58 -25.70 1.59
CA TYR A 5 -5.30 -24.32 1.95
C TYR A 5 -4.75 -23.59 0.74
N ALA A 6 -5.22 -22.37 0.53
CA ALA A 6 -4.68 -21.46 -0.46
C ALA A 6 -4.73 -20.04 0.08
N SER A 7 -3.83 -19.18 -0.40
CA SER A 7 -3.82 -17.78 0.01
C SER A 7 -3.39 -16.86 -1.12
N VAL A 8 -3.89 -15.63 -1.09
CA VAL A 8 -3.55 -14.61 -2.06
C VAL A 8 -3.54 -13.22 -1.42
N THR A 9 -2.63 -12.36 -1.85
CA THR A 9 -2.63 -10.95 -1.47
C THR A 9 -3.40 -10.15 -2.51
N VAL A 10 -4.33 -9.34 -2.06
CA VAL A 10 -5.20 -8.48 -2.87
C VAL A 10 -4.90 -7.01 -2.55
N HIS A 11 -4.72 -6.17 -3.57
CA HIS A 11 -4.44 -4.74 -3.42
C HIS A 11 -5.71 -3.90 -3.24
N ALA A 12 -6.52 -4.24 -2.25
CA ALA A 12 -7.71 -3.49 -1.85
C ALA A 12 -7.92 -3.52 -0.32
N PRO A 13 -8.65 -2.55 0.26
CA PRO A 13 -9.03 -2.57 1.67
C PRO A 13 -9.83 -3.82 2.04
N ALA A 14 -9.61 -4.36 3.25
CA ALA A 14 -10.23 -5.63 3.68
C ALA A 14 -11.76 -5.60 3.59
N HIS A 15 -12.37 -4.47 3.92
CA HIS A 15 -13.82 -4.28 3.82
C HIS A 15 -14.36 -4.48 2.39
N GLN A 16 -13.66 -3.96 1.38
CA GLN A 16 -14.08 -4.11 -0.01
C GLN A 16 -13.91 -5.57 -0.48
N VAL A 17 -12.79 -6.19 -0.10
CA VAL A 17 -12.51 -7.60 -0.44
C VAL A 17 -13.54 -8.52 0.22
N TYR A 18 -13.83 -8.33 1.51
CA TYR A 18 -14.85 -9.07 2.25
C TYR A 18 -16.22 -8.92 1.61
N THR A 19 -16.62 -7.66 1.36
CA THR A 19 -17.91 -7.35 0.78
C THR A 19 -18.06 -8.07 -0.57
N LEU A 20 -17.10 -7.94 -1.48
CA LEU A 20 -17.12 -8.62 -2.76
C LEU A 20 -17.18 -10.16 -2.60
N PHE A 21 -16.40 -10.72 -1.68
CA PHE A 21 -16.36 -12.16 -1.45
C PHE A 21 -17.68 -12.73 -0.90
N THR A 22 -18.45 -11.96 -0.11
CA THR A 22 -19.76 -12.42 0.42
C THR A 22 -20.88 -12.46 -0.61
N HIS A 23 -20.68 -11.91 -1.81
CA HIS A 23 -21.64 -11.96 -2.92
C HIS A 23 -21.50 -13.27 -3.71
N PHE A 24 -21.79 -14.42 -3.08
CA PHE A 24 -21.56 -15.74 -3.68
C PHE A 24 -22.25 -15.99 -5.02
N HIS A 25 -23.36 -15.31 -5.30
CA HIS A 25 -24.05 -15.40 -6.59
C HIS A 25 -23.15 -15.01 -7.77
N ASP A 26 -22.14 -14.18 -7.51
CA ASP A 26 -21.19 -13.70 -8.51
C ASP A 26 -19.99 -14.64 -8.70
N PHE A 27 -19.87 -15.72 -7.92
CA PHE A 27 -18.70 -16.61 -8.01
C PHE A 27 -18.54 -17.25 -9.40
N PRO A 28 -19.60 -17.72 -10.10
CA PRO A 28 -19.48 -18.17 -11.49
C PRO A 28 -18.97 -17.09 -12.47
N LYS A 29 -18.93 -15.82 -12.04
CA LYS A 29 -18.42 -14.69 -12.82
C LYS A 29 -16.90 -14.55 -12.79
N PHE A 30 -16.23 -15.09 -11.78
CA PHE A 30 -14.77 -14.99 -11.66
C PHE A 30 -14.08 -16.28 -11.23
N MET A 31 -14.84 -17.31 -10.86
CA MET A 31 -14.32 -18.66 -10.66
C MET A 31 -14.72 -19.55 -11.84
N HIS A 32 -13.77 -20.29 -12.39
CA HIS A 32 -14.02 -21.21 -13.50
C HIS A 32 -14.78 -22.46 -13.08
N PHE A 33 -14.43 -23.05 -11.93
CA PHE A 33 -15.02 -24.33 -11.51
C PHE A 33 -16.42 -24.18 -10.91
N VAL A 34 -16.79 -23.00 -10.39
CA VAL A 34 -18.12 -22.74 -9.84
C VAL A 34 -19.10 -22.46 -10.98
N LYS A 35 -20.16 -23.26 -11.09
CA LYS A 35 -21.11 -23.19 -12.22
C LYS A 35 -22.42 -22.51 -11.86
N GLU A 36 -22.85 -22.66 -10.62
CA GLU A 36 -24.07 -22.05 -10.08
C GLU A 36 -23.90 -21.88 -8.57
N VAL A 37 -24.30 -20.70 -8.09
CA VAL A 37 -24.56 -20.48 -6.67
C VAL A 37 -25.91 -19.79 -6.54
N THR A 38 -26.84 -20.45 -5.85
CA THR A 38 -28.19 -19.92 -5.60
C THR A 38 -28.43 -19.82 -4.11
N TYR A 39 -28.94 -18.68 -3.65
CA TYR A 39 -29.37 -18.54 -2.25
C TYR A 39 -30.80 -19.04 -2.11
N TYR A 40 -31.03 -19.86 -1.10
CA TYR A 40 -32.39 -20.18 -0.64
C TYR A 40 -32.89 -19.09 0.32
N ASP A 41 -31.99 -18.59 1.16
CA ASP A 41 -32.20 -17.51 2.12
C ASP A 41 -30.84 -16.91 2.55
N ASP A 42 -30.83 -16.07 3.57
CA ASP A 42 -29.64 -15.37 4.07
C ASP A 42 -28.55 -16.30 4.63
N GLN A 43 -28.89 -17.55 4.96
CA GLN A 43 -27.96 -18.51 5.58
C GLN A 43 -27.73 -19.76 4.76
N ARG A 44 -28.60 -20.10 3.81
CA ARG A 44 -28.55 -21.33 3.01
C ARG A 44 -28.30 -21.03 1.55
N SER A 45 -27.33 -21.76 1.00
CA SER A 45 -26.95 -21.65 -0.41
C SER A 45 -26.81 -23.03 -1.03
N HIS A 46 -27.10 -23.12 -2.32
CA HIS A 46 -26.94 -24.28 -3.16
C HIS A 46 -25.80 -24.04 -4.15
N TRP A 47 -24.90 -25.01 -4.23
CA TRP A 47 -23.66 -24.90 -4.98
C TRP A 47 -23.58 -26.01 -6.02
N VAL A 48 -23.26 -25.63 -7.25
CA VAL A 48 -22.91 -26.56 -8.33
C VAL A 48 -21.51 -26.21 -8.82
N VAL A 49 -20.60 -27.17 -8.76
CA VAL A 49 -19.23 -27.01 -9.26
C VAL A 49 -18.85 -28.12 -10.24
N GLN A 50 -17.98 -27.80 -11.18
CA GLN A 50 -17.40 -28.75 -12.13
C GLN A 50 -15.88 -28.70 -11.99
N VAL A 51 -15.31 -29.81 -11.52
CA VAL A 51 -13.86 -29.99 -11.45
C VAL A 51 -13.48 -31.09 -12.46
N LEU A 52 -13.50 -32.35 -12.04
CA LEU A 52 -13.43 -33.50 -12.95
C LEU A 52 -14.82 -33.97 -13.41
N ARG A 53 -15.78 -33.88 -12.48
CA ARG A 53 -17.20 -34.14 -12.68
C ARG A 53 -17.99 -33.06 -11.94
N GLN A 54 -19.29 -33.06 -12.16
CA GLN A 54 -20.20 -32.19 -11.43
C GLN A 54 -20.32 -32.66 -9.98
N TYR A 55 -20.18 -31.72 -9.06
CA TYR A 55 -20.47 -31.88 -7.65
C TYR A 55 -21.50 -30.84 -7.22
N GLU A 56 -22.40 -31.24 -6.34
CA GLU A 56 -23.54 -30.44 -5.91
C GLU A 56 -23.76 -30.63 -4.41
N TRP A 57 -24.04 -29.54 -3.70
CA TRP A 57 -24.32 -29.56 -2.28
C TRP A 57 -25.10 -28.32 -1.83
N ASP A 58 -25.82 -28.46 -0.71
CA ASP A 58 -26.37 -27.33 0.03
C ASP A 58 -25.45 -26.99 1.21
N ALA A 59 -25.19 -25.71 1.44
CA ALA A 59 -24.36 -25.21 2.53
C ALA A 59 -25.10 -24.22 3.42
N VAL A 60 -24.73 -24.20 4.69
CA VAL A 60 -25.11 -23.17 5.66
C VAL A 60 -23.90 -22.30 5.99
N ASN A 61 -24.13 -21.00 6.15
CA ASN A 61 -23.15 -20.03 6.63
C ASN A 61 -22.84 -20.27 8.11
N VAL A 62 -21.55 -20.26 8.49
CA VAL A 62 -21.06 -20.53 9.86
C VAL A 62 -19.96 -19.52 10.20
N ASP A 63 -19.98 -18.96 11.41
CA ASP A 63 -18.93 -18.05 11.93
C ASP A 63 -18.57 -16.89 10.99
N TRP A 64 -19.61 -16.17 10.53
CA TRP A 64 -19.45 -14.95 9.74
C TRP A 64 -19.12 -13.78 10.64
N ILE A 65 -17.93 -13.21 10.42
CA ILE A 65 -17.45 -12.03 11.13
C ILE A 65 -17.12 -10.99 10.05
N PRO A 66 -17.85 -9.86 10.02
CA PRO A 66 -17.60 -8.79 9.05
C PRO A 66 -16.13 -8.43 8.94
N ASP A 67 -15.64 -8.31 7.71
CA ASP A 67 -14.27 -7.94 7.35
C ASP A 67 -13.16 -8.88 7.85
N GLN A 68 -13.50 -10.01 8.46
CA GLN A 68 -12.53 -10.92 9.06
C GLN A 68 -12.69 -12.35 8.59
N GLN A 69 -13.91 -12.88 8.55
CA GLN A 69 -14.12 -14.29 8.27
C GLN A 69 -15.49 -14.60 7.68
N VAL A 70 -15.51 -15.56 6.76
CA VAL A 70 -16.71 -16.15 6.17
C VAL A 70 -16.54 -17.67 6.21
N GLY A 71 -17.31 -18.37 7.04
CA GLY A 71 -17.30 -19.83 7.11
C GLY A 71 -18.55 -20.46 6.53
N TRP A 72 -18.46 -21.74 6.17
CA TRP A 72 -19.61 -22.52 5.72
C TRP A 72 -19.47 -24.00 6.07
N ARG A 73 -20.61 -24.69 6.06
CA ARG A 73 -20.68 -26.15 6.22
C ARG A 73 -21.79 -26.72 5.36
N SER A 74 -21.50 -27.80 4.64
CA SER A 74 -22.51 -28.55 3.87
C SER A 74 -23.57 -29.17 4.79
N THR A 75 -24.82 -29.18 4.35
CA THR A 75 -25.95 -29.85 5.01
C THR A 75 -26.46 -31.05 4.21
N SER A 76 -26.29 -31.04 2.89
CA SER A 76 -26.69 -32.10 1.97
C SER A 76 -25.64 -32.28 0.86
N GLY A 77 -25.71 -33.37 0.08
CA GLY A 77 -24.81 -33.59 -1.06
C GLY A 77 -23.36 -33.90 -0.66
N LEU A 78 -22.39 -33.28 -1.34
CA LEU A 78 -20.97 -33.46 -1.03
C LEU A 78 -20.62 -32.89 0.35
N HIS A 79 -20.19 -33.75 1.28
CA HIS A 79 -19.80 -33.30 2.62
C HIS A 79 -18.53 -32.43 2.55
N ASN A 80 -18.69 -31.15 2.88
CA ASN A 80 -17.61 -30.17 2.92
C ASN A 80 -17.83 -29.11 4.00
N SER A 81 -16.75 -28.45 4.38
CA SER A 81 -16.74 -27.29 5.27
C SER A 81 -15.54 -26.43 4.94
N GLY A 82 -15.64 -25.13 5.17
CA GLY A 82 -14.52 -24.25 4.90
C GLY A 82 -14.68 -22.92 5.58
N LYS A 83 -13.61 -22.14 5.51
CA LYS A 83 -13.61 -20.74 5.91
C LYS A 83 -12.67 -19.94 5.05
N VAL A 84 -13.05 -18.69 4.82
CA VAL A 84 -12.21 -17.68 4.23
C VAL A 84 -11.92 -16.64 5.29
N GLN A 85 -10.65 -16.31 5.49
CA GLN A 85 -10.21 -15.29 6.42
C GLN A 85 -9.58 -14.12 5.67
N PHE A 86 -9.89 -12.92 6.11
CA PHE A 86 -9.41 -11.66 5.54
C PHE A 86 -8.51 -11.00 6.57
N GLN A 87 -7.22 -10.89 6.25
CA GLN A 87 -6.24 -10.25 7.10
C GLN A 87 -5.77 -8.95 6.43
N ALA A 88 -6.06 -7.81 7.04
CA ALA A 88 -5.51 -6.54 6.58
C ALA A 88 -3.99 -6.50 6.79
N LEU A 89 -3.24 -6.22 5.72
CA LEU A 89 -1.79 -6.00 5.75
C LEU A 89 -1.42 -4.51 5.67
N GLY A 90 -2.42 -3.65 5.46
CA GLY A 90 -2.27 -2.20 5.34
C GLY A 90 -3.58 -1.56 4.85
N PRO A 91 -3.60 -0.24 4.59
CA PRO A 91 -4.83 0.47 4.22
C PRO A 91 -5.45 -0.03 2.90
N ASN A 92 -4.61 -0.44 1.93
CA ASN A 92 -5.04 -0.91 0.60
C ASN A 92 -4.46 -2.29 0.26
N ARG A 93 -4.27 -3.16 1.27
CA ARG A 93 -3.74 -4.51 1.04
C ARG A 93 -4.34 -5.50 2.03
N THR A 94 -4.84 -6.61 1.51
CA THR A 94 -5.50 -7.67 2.28
C THR A 94 -4.96 -9.02 1.86
N MET A 95 -4.57 -9.85 2.82
CA MET A 95 -4.30 -11.27 2.59
C MET A 95 -5.60 -12.04 2.78
N VAL A 96 -5.95 -12.84 1.78
CA VAL A 96 -7.11 -13.74 1.83
C VAL A 96 -6.59 -15.15 2.01
N HIS A 97 -7.08 -15.83 3.04
CA HIS A 97 -6.77 -17.24 3.33
C HIS A 97 -8.02 -18.07 3.13
N VAL A 98 -7.93 -19.14 2.34
CA VAL A 98 -9.03 -20.09 2.15
C VAL A 98 -8.64 -21.43 2.70
N TYR A 99 -9.47 -21.94 3.59
CA TYR A 99 -9.38 -23.27 4.18
C TYR A 99 -10.61 -24.06 3.74
N LEU A 100 -10.40 -25.23 3.15
CA LEU A 100 -11.48 -26.09 2.68
C LEU A 100 -11.20 -27.54 3.08
N SER A 101 -12.18 -28.17 3.69
CA SER A 101 -12.16 -29.58 4.07
C SER A 101 -13.35 -30.29 3.43
N TYR A 102 -13.13 -31.39 2.73
CA TYR A 102 -14.23 -32.18 2.16
C TYR A 102 -14.01 -33.69 2.32
N ALA A 103 -15.10 -34.44 2.24
CA ALA A 103 -15.06 -35.90 2.16
C ALA A 103 -15.08 -36.32 0.69
N PRO A 104 -14.02 -36.98 0.19
CA PRO A 104 -14.01 -37.55 -1.14
C PRO A 104 -15.18 -38.54 -1.30
N PRO A 105 -15.94 -38.49 -2.41
CA PRO A 105 -17.06 -39.39 -2.62
C PRO A 105 -16.64 -40.87 -2.61
N THR A 106 -17.33 -41.69 -1.81
CA THR A 106 -17.15 -43.14 -1.75
C THR A 106 -17.51 -43.75 -3.11
N GLY A 107 -16.51 -44.25 -3.86
CA GLY A 107 -16.71 -44.85 -5.18
C GLY A 107 -15.76 -44.36 -6.29
N ALA A 108 -14.82 -43.45 -6.00
CA ALA A 108 -13.62 -43.30 -6.83
C ALA A 108 -12.74 -44.56 -6.67
N LEU A 109 -13.03 -45.58 -7.47
CA LEU A 109 -12.39 -46.89 -7.47
C LEU A 109 -10.88 -46.76 -7.75
N GLY A 110 -10.03 -46.85 -6.71
CA GLY A 110 -8.59 -47.13 -6.87
C GLY A 110 -7.69 -46.38 -5.88
N ALA A 111 -7.26 -47.07 -4.81
CA ALA A 111 -6.57 -46.52 -3.65
C ALA A 111 -5.27 -45.74 -3.97
N LEU A 112 -5.16 -44.56 -3.34
CA LEU A 112 -3.97 -43.71 -3.18
C LEU A 112 -3.48 -42.93 -4.42
N GLY A 113 -3.38 -43.55 -5.60
CA GLY A 113 -2.79 -42.90 -6.79
C GLY A 113 -3.61 -41.74 -7.36
N GLU A 114 -4.93 -41.93 -7.53
CA GLU A 114 -5.82 -40.93 -8.14
C GLU A 114 -6.33 -39.88 -7.14
N THR A 115 -6.44 -40.22 -5.86
CA THR A 115 -6.74 -39.24 -4.80
C THR A 115 -5.63 -38.21 -4.66
N LEU A 116 -4.37 -38.61 -4.79
CA LEU A 116 -3.24 -37.69 -4.79
C LEU A 116 -3.27 -36.76 -6.01
N GLY A 117 -3.54 -37.30 -7.20
CA GLY A 117 -3.66 -36.50 -8.43
C GLY A 117 -4.82 -35.52 -8.41
N PHE A 118 -5.97 -35.92 -7.86
CA PHE A 118 -7.11 -35.01 -7.68
C PHE A 118 -6.81 -33.91 -6.66
N ASN A 119 -6.19 -34.25 -5.54
CA ASN A 119 -5.85 -33.29 -4.49
C ASN A 119 -4.86 -32.23 -5.01
N THR A 120 -3.78 -32.65 -5.67
CA THR A 120 -2.81 -31.70 -6.26
C THR A 120 -3.43 -30.87 -7.37
N TYR A 121 -4.27 -31.47 -8.21
CA TYR A 121 -5.03 -30.73 -9.22
C TYR A 121 -5.95 -29.69 -8.59
N PHE A 122 -6.72 -30.07 -7.57
CA PHE A 122 -7.65 -29.18 -6.89
C PHE A 122 -6.96 -28.05 -6.15
N GLU A 123 -5.82 -28.30 -5.49
CA GLU A 123 -5.00 -27.24 -4.88
C GLU A 123 -4.53 -26.23 -5.92
N SER A 124 -4.03 -26.72 -7.06
CA SER A 124 -3.59 -25.85 -8.15
C SER A 124 -4.74 -25.01 -8.71
N LEU A 125 -5.93 -25.62 -8.85
CA LEU A 125 -7.14 -24.97 -9.32
C LEU A 125 -7.61 -23.90 -8.31
N LEU A 126 -7.64 -24.23 -7.02
CA LEU A 126 -8.04 -23.31 -5.95
C LEU A 126 -7.11 -22.09 -5.90
N GLN A 127 -5.80 -22.32 -5.99
CA GLN A 127 -4.82 -21.24 -6.05
C GLN A 127 -4.97 -20.38 -7.32
N GLU A 128 -5.22 -21.01 -8.47
CA GLU A 128 -5.49 -20.30 -9.73
C GLU A 128 -6.73 -19.40 -9.63
N GLU A 129 -7.83 -19.89 -9.04
CA GLU A 129 -9.03 -19.06 -8.85
C GLU A 129 -8.79 -17.89 -7.88
N LEU A 130 -8.03 -18.09 -6.81
CA LEU A 130 -7.67 -17.00 -5.91
C LEU A 130 -6.78 -15.96 -6.59
N ASN A 131 -5.87 -16.39 -7.45
CA ASN A 131 -5.08 -15.48 -8.27
C ASN A 131 -5.96 -14.71 -9.26
N ASN A 132 -6.91 -15.38 -9.92
CA ASN A 132 -7.88 -14.74 -10.80
C ASN A 132 -8.73 -13.70 -10.06
N PHE A 133 -9.17 -14.03 -8.84
CA PHE A 133 -9.88 -13.10 -7.97
C PHE A 133 -9.03 -11.88 -7.62
N ALA A 134 -7.77 -12.07 -7.22
CA ALA A 134 -6.86 -10.96 -6.93
C ALA A 134 -6.62 -10.08 -8.16
N LEU A 135 -6.36 -10.68 -9.33
CA LEU A 135 -6.19 -9.97 -10.60
C LEU A 135 -7.46 -9.18 -10.97
N MET A 136 -8.64 -9.77 -10.77
CA MET A 136 -9.91 -9.11 -11.00
C MET A 136 -10.05 -7.86 -10.12
N VAL A 137 -9.73 -7.98 -8.83
CA VAL A 137 -9.80 -6.85 -7.89
C VAL A 137 -8.76 -5.77 -8.23
N GLU A 138 -7.56 -6.15 -8.67
CA GLU A 138 -6.51 -5.21 -9.08
C GLU A 138 -6.82 -4.46 -10.38
N GLN A 139 -7.51 -5.12 -11.32
CA GLN A 139 -7.93 -4.52 -12.58
C GLN A 139 -9.20 -3.67 -12.44
N ALA A 140 -9.91 -3.77 -11.31
CA ALA A 140 -11.08 -2.95 -11.06
C ALA A 140 -10.67 -1.47 -10.97
N PRO A 141 -11.32 -0.56 -11.72
CA PRO A 141 -11.07 0.87 -11.60
C PRO A 141 -11.23 1.35 -10.14
N PRO A 142 -10.52 2.41 -9.71
CA PRO A 142 -10.71 2.98 -8.38
C PRO A 142 -12.19 3.33 -8.13
N GLY A 143 -12.80 2.75 -7.09
CA GLY A 143 -14.23 2.92 -6.78
C GLY A 143 -15.18 1.91 -7.43
N ALA A 144 -14.68 0.95 -8.21
CA ALA A 144 -15.47 -0.10 -8.86
C ALA A 144 -15.62 -1.40 -8.04
N LEU A 145 -15.06 -1.45 -6.83
CA LEU A 145 -15.15 -2.60 -5.90
C LEU A 145 -16.39 -2.55 -5.00
N ASP A 146 -17.29 -1.59 -5.22
CA ASP A 146 -18.62 -1.61 -4.62
C ASP A 146 -19.44 -2.72 -5.31
N PRO A 147 -19.92 -3.75 -4.58
CA PRO A 147 -20.74 -4.82 -5.14
C PRO A 147 -22.05 -4.32 -5.76
N MET A 148 -22.50 -3.12 -5.36
CA MET A 148 -23.67 -2.44 -5.91
C MET A 148 -23.30 -1.51 -7.07
N SER A 149 -22.01 -1.25 -7.29
CA SER A 149 -21.53 -0.53 -8.47
C SER A 149 -21.37 -1.51 -9.64
N SER A 150 -22.07 -1.21 -10.72
CA SER A 150 -22.25 -2.07 -11.89
C SER A 150 -20.95 -2.34 -12.70
N HIS A 151 -20.08 -3.21 -12.20
CA HIS A 151 -18.96 -3.76 -12.97
C HIS A 151 -19.07 -5.28 -12.98
N TYR A 152 -19.69 -5.80 -14.02
CA TYR A 152 -19.73 -7.23 -14.29
C TYR A 152 -18.35 -7.73 -14.69
N LEU A 153 -17.51 -8.00 -13.70
CA LEU A 153 -16.13 -8.38 -13.92
C LEU A 153 -16.06 -9.85 -14.35
N PHE A 154 -15.99 -10.06 -15.67
CA PHE A 154 -15.57 -11.33 -16.24
C PHE A 154 -14.20 -11.15 -16.88
N HIS A 155 -13.21 -11.87 -16.36
CA HIS A 155 -12.00 -12.17 -17.11
C HIS A 155 -12.30 -13.34 -18.08
N SER A 156 -11.44 -13.53 -19.09
CA SER A 156 -11.63 -14.50 -20.18
C SER A 156 -11.77 -15.96 -19.72
N ASN A 157 -11.37 -16.29 -18.49
CA ASN A 157 -11.38 -17.64 -17.95
C ASN A 157 -12.60 -18.00 -17.10
N SER A 158 -13.45 -17.02 -16.76
CA SER A 158 -14.65 -17.24 -15.94
C SER A 158 -15.63 -18.24 -16.55
N ALA A 159 -16.43 -18.91 -15.71
CA ALA A 159 -17.43 -19.87 -16.19
C ALA A 159 -18.44 -19.21 -17.14
N THR A 160 -18.80 -17.95 -16.89
CA THR A 160 -19.71 -17.20 -17.76
C THR A 160 -19.05 -16.85 -19.10
N ALA A 161 -17.81 -16.33 -19.12
CA ALA A 161 -17.11 -15.99 -20.37
C ALA A 161 -16.92 -17.24 -21.25
N ARG A 162 -16.68 -18.40 -20.62
CA ARG A 162 -16.54 -19.69 -21.31
C ARG A 162 -17.88 -20.39 -21.63
N LYS A 163 -19.03 -19.77 -21.33
CA LYS A 163 -20.37 -20.36 -21.50
C LYS A 163 -20.53 -21.73 -20.81
N ALA A 164 -19.86 -21.90 -19.68
CA ALA A 164 -19.83 -23.13 -18.91
C ALA A 164 -20.78 -23.12 -17.70
N ILE A 165 -21.59 -22.05 -17.52
CA ILE A 165 -22.62 -21.94 -16.48
C ILE A 165 -23.83 -22.84 -16.78
N THR A 166 -24.61 -23.17 -15.75
CA THR A 166 -25.84 -23.96 -15.90
C THR A 166 -26.92 -23.18 -16.66
N SER A 167 -27.91 -23.88 -17.23
CA SER A 167 -29.04 -23.23 -17.92
C SER A 167 -29.87 -22.36 -16.96
N ARG A 168 -30.00 -22.78 -15.69
CA ARG A 168 -30.72 -22.00 -14.67
C ARG A 168 -29.97 -20.71 -14.36
N GLN A 169 -28.66 -20.78 -14.12
CA GLN A 169 -27.83 -19.61 -13.88
C GLN A 169 -27.86 -18.66 -15.08
N SER A 170 -27.77 -19.18 -16.31
CA SER A 170 -27.88 -18.37 -17.53
C SER A 170 -29.22 -17.65 -17.65
N ALA A 171 -30.32 -18.30 -17.27
CA ALA A 171 -31.66 -17.70 -17.30
C ALA A 171 -31.82 -16.61 -16.23
N ALA A 172 -31.28 -16.83 -15.02
CA ALA A 172 -31.26 -15.83 -13.97
C ALA A 172 -30.45 -14.59 -14.38
N MET A 173 -29.26 -14.79 -14.95
CA MET A 173 -28.41 -13.70 -15.44
C MET A 173 -29.03 -12.92 -16.60
N ALA A 174 -29.83 -13.57 -17.45
CA ALA A 174 -30.53 -12.89 -18.55
C ALA A 174 -31.64 -11.93 -18.06
N GLN A 175 -32.16 -12.13 -16.85
CA GLN A 175 -33.17 -11.27 -16.22
C GLN A 175 -32.54 -10.18 -15.36
N ASP A 176 -31.22 -10.22 -15.16
CA ASP A 176 -30.51 -9.22 -14.38
C ASP A 176 -30.43 -7.90 -15.17
N PRO A 177 -30.99 -6.78 -14.65
CA PRO A 177 -30.95 -5.48 -15.31
C PRO A 177 -29.55 -5.02 -15.71
N MET A 178 -28.55 -5.48 -14.96
CA MET A 178 -27.16 -5.05 -15.10
C MET A 178 -26.36 -5.90 -16.11
N MET A 179 -26.95 -7.01 -16.59
CA MET A 179 -26.48 -7.78 -17.76
C MET A 179 -27.19 -7.39 -19.05
N SER A 180 -28.03 -6.36 -19.02
CA SER A 180 -28.67 -5.85 -20.23
C SER A 180 -27.63 -5.35 -21.25
N PRO A 181 -27.87 -5.47 -22.56
CA PRO A 181 -26.96 -4.97 -23.59
C PRO A 181 -26.61 -3.48 -23.42
N GLN A 182 -27.55 -2.67 -22.91
CA GLN A 182 -27.34 -1.25 -22.63
C GLN A 182 -26.37 -1.05 -21.47
N ALA A 183 -26.56 -1.75 -20.35
CA ALA A 183 -25.65 -1.68 -19.21
C ALA A 183 -24.22 -2.13 -19.56
N LEU A 184 -24.07 -3.16 -20.40
CA LEU A 184 -22.77 -3.62 -20.89
C LEU A 184 -22.09 -2.57 -21.78
N ALA A 185 -22.82 -1.91 -22.68
CA ALA A 185 -22.27 -0.87 -23.54
C ALA A 185 -21.86 0.39 -22.73
N GLU A 186 -22.69 0.81 -21.77
CA GLU A 186 -22.35 1.91 -20.86
C GLU A 186 -21.10 1.59 -20.03
N ARG A 187 -20.96 0.35 -19.56
CA ARG A 187 -19.77 -0.13 -18.86
C ARG A 187 -18.52 -0.03 -19.73
N GLU A 188 -18.56 -0.56 -20.96
CA GLU A 188 -17.41 -0.49 -21.88
C GLU A 188 -16.99 0.95 -22.15
N ALA A 189 -17.95 1.86 -22.30
CA ALA A 189 -17.67 3.29 -22.46
C ALA A 189 -16.99 3.89 -21.21
N ARG A 190 -17.47 3.54 -20.01
CA ARG A 190 -16.86 3.99 -18.75
C ARG A 190 -15.45 3.44 -18.53
N ILE A 191 -15.21 2.17 -18.86
CA ILE A 191 -13.87 1.55 -18.78
C ILE A 191 -12.90 2.30 -19.69
N LYS A 192 -13.28 2.51 -20.96
CA LYS A 192 -12.45 3.26 -21.92
C LYS A 192 -12.17 4.69 -21.42
N HIS A 193 -13.20 5.38 -20.94
CA HIS A 193 -13.04 6.73 -20.40
C HIS A 193 -12.12 6.77 -19.17
N ALA A 194 -12.23 5.79 -18.26
CA ALA A 194 -11.35 5.68 -17.09
C ALA A 194 -9.89 5.42 -17.50
N GLU A 195 -9.66 4.55 -18.49
CA GLU A 195 -8.33 4.29 -19.07
C GLU A 195 -7.73 5.56 -19.69
N GLU A 196 -8.51 6.30 -20.49
CA GLU A 196 -8.08 7.57 -21.08
C GLU A 196 -7.68 8.59 -19.99
N MET A 197 -8.52 8.75 -18.96
CA MET A 197 -8.24 9.65 -17.84
C MET A 197 -6.98 9.24 -17.07
N ALA A 198 -6.75 7.94 -16.86
CA ALA A 198 -5.54 7.43 -16.22
C ALA A 198 -4.29 7.70 -17.07
N GLN A 199 -4.36 7.51 -18.39
CA GLN A 199 -3.26 7.85 -19.31
C GLN A 199 -2.94 9.35 -19.28
N GLN A 200 -3.97 10.21 -19.33
CA GLN A 200 -3.80 11.66 -19.22
C GLN A 200 -3.21 12.06 -17.87
N ALA A 201 -3.62 11.43 -16.77
CA ALA A 201 -3.04 11.68 -15.45
C ALA A 201 -1.56 11.30 -15.39
N LYS A 202 -1.17 10.17 -16.01
CA LYS A 202 0.23 9.75 -16.11
C LYS A 202 1.07 10.73 -16.93
N GLN A 203 0.57 11.15 -18.10
CA GLN A 203 1.23 12.15 -18.95
C GLN A 203 1.44 13.47 -18.21
N ARG A 204 0.39 14.01 -17.56
CA ARG A 204 0.50 15.23 -16.74
C ARG A 204 1.54 15.10 -15.64
N ARG A 205 1.60 13.96 -14.96
CA ARG A 205 2.61 13.72 -13.92
C ARG A 205 4.03 13.69 -14.47
N GLU A 206 4.24 13.09 -15.64
CA GLU A 206 5.54 13.09 -16.32
C GLU A 206 5.96 14.50 -16.78
N GLU A 207 5.02 15.28 -17.31
CA GLU A 207 5.25 16.68 -17.69
C GLU A 207 5.60 17.54 -16.47
N GLU A 208 4.86 17.38 -15.36
CA GLU A 208 5.13 18.08 -14.12
C GLU A 208 6.52 17.74 -13.56
N LEU A 209 6.93 16.46 -13.61
CA LEU A 209 8.27 16.05 -13.18
C LEU A 209 9.36 16.68 -14.05
N LYS A 210 9.18 16.72 -15.38
CA LYS A 210 10.11 17.39 -16.30
C LYS A 210 10.21 18.87 -16.02
N TRP A 211 9.07 19.53 -15.80
CA TRP A 211 9.00 20.94 -15.46
C TRP A 211 9.74 21.24 -14.16
N ARG A 212 9.50 20.45 -13.10
CA ARG A 212 10.20 20.58 -11.82
C ARG A 212 11.71 20.40 -11.98
N ALA A 213 12.15 19.40 -12.73
CA ALA A 213 13.58 19.17 -12.99
C ALA A 213 14.23 20.35 -13.74
N GLN A 214 13.52 20.95 -14.70
CA GLN A 214 14.01 22.14 -15.40
C GLN A 214 14.14 23.35 -14.47
N GLN A 215 13.15 23.58 -13.61
CA GLN A 215 13.18 24.65 -12.60
C GLN A 215 14.35 24.47 -11.62
N GLU A 216 14.58 23.26 -11.12
CA GLU A 216 15.73 22.97 -10.25
C GLU A 216 17.07 23.22 -10.95
N LEU A 217 17.17 22.88 -12.23
CA LEU A 217 18.39 23.10 -13.01
C LEU A 217 18.65 24.59 -13.25
N GLN A 218 17.60 25.37 -13.53
CA GLN A 218 17.67 26.83 -13.63
C GLN A 218 18.11 27.46 -12.30
N ALA A 219 17.46 27.12 -11.19
CA ALA A 219 17.82 27.61 -9.86
C ALA A 219 19.27 27.26 -9.50
N ARG A 220 19.74 26.05 -9.85
CA ARG A 220 21.12 25.63 -9.63
C ARG A 220 22.12 26.44 -10.46
N GLN A 221 21.78 26.79 -11.71
CA GLN A 221 22.62 27.66 -12.54
C GLN A 221 22.70 29.07 -11.95
N GLU A 222 21.59 29.63 -11.48
CA GLU A 222 21.56 30.95 -10.82
C GLU A 222 22.41 30.97 -9.55
N LEU A 223 22.30 29.95 -8.70
CA LEU A 223 23.14 29.82 -7.51
C LEU A 223 24.63 29.78 -7.86
N LEU A 224 25.01 29.01 -8.88
CA LEU A 224 26.41 28.95 -9.35
C LEU A 224 26.92 30.30 -9.86
N LEU A 225 26.07 31.10 -10.51
CA LEU A 225 26.43 32.45 -10.94
C LEU A 225 26.62 33.36 -9.73
N LEU A 226 25.71 33.32 -8.75
CA LEU A 226 25.82 34.09 -7.52
C LEU A 226 27.09 33.74 -6.73
N GLU A 227 27.44 32.45 -6.65
CA GLU A 227 28.69 32.00 -6.02
C GLU A 227 29.93 32.56 -6.73
N ARG A 228 29.93 32.54 -8.08
CA ARG A 228 31.02 33.14 -8.87
C ARG A 228 31.14 34.64 -8.61
N GLU A 229 30.02 35.36 -8.57
CA GLU A 229 30.00 36.79 -8.25
C GLU A 229 30.46 37.09 -6.82
N ALA A 230 30.05 36.28 -5.85
CA ALA A 230 30.50 36.42 -4.47
C ALA A 230 32.02 36.17 -4.35
N ALA A 231 32.54 35.17 -5.08
CA ALA A 231 33.97 34.87 -5.12
C ALA A 231 34.78 36.04 -5.71
N THR A 232 34.36 36.60 -6.84
CA THR A 232 35.04 37.76 -7.45
C THR A 232 34.98 39.00 -6.56
N ARG A 233 33.83 39.28 -5.92
CA ARG A 233 33.71 40.35 -4.92
C ARG A 233 34.67 40.13 -3.74
N SER A 234 34.78 38.89 -3.24
CA SER A 234 35.70 38.57 -2.14
C SER A 234 37.17 38.73 -2.53
N GLN A 235 37.53 38.45 -3.78
CA GLN A 235 38.89 38.64 -4.30
C GLN A 235 39.21 40.13 -4.43
N ALA A 236 38.29 40.91 -5.00
CA ALA A 236 38.46 42.36 -5.13
C ALA A 236 38.58 43.07 -3.77
N LEU A 237 37.83 42.62 -2.75
CA LEU A 237 37.98 43.10 -1.38
C LEU A 237 39.38 42.79 -0.83
N ARG A 238 39.86 41.55 -1.01
CA ARG A 238 41.21 41.15 -0.58
C ARG A 238 42.31 41.95 -1.28
N GLU A 239 42.19 42.20 -2.58
CA GLU A 239 43.13 43.02 -3.34
C GLU A 239 43.15 44.47 -2.85
N ARG A 240 41.97 45.05 -2.56
CA ARG A 240 41.85 46.39 -1.96
C ARG A 240 42.51 46.46 -0.59
N GLU A 241 42.22 45.49 0.29
CA GLU A 241 42.83 45.41 1.63
C GLU A 241 44.36 45.31 1.54
N GLN A 242 44.89 44.51 0.60
CA GLN A 242 46.34 44.40 0.35
C GLN A 242 46.94 45.70 -0.18
N ALA A 243 46.27 46.39 -1.11
CA ALA A 243 46.73 47.67 -1.63
C ALA A 243 46.74 48.77 -0.55
N GLU A 244 45.70 48.82 0.30
CA GLU A 244 45.65 49.70 1.47
C GLU A 244 46.75 49.37 2.49
N ALA A 245 47.02 48.09 2.73
CA ALA A 245 48.10 47.66 3.61
C ALA A 245 49.49 48.03 3.07
N GLN A 246 49.71 47.98 1.75
CA GLN A 246 50.95 48.43 1.11
C GLN A 246 51.12 49.95 1.13
N GLN A 247 50.02 50.72 1.05
CA GLN A 247 50.05 52.18 1.13
C GLN A 247 50.08 52.72 2.57
N ARG A 248 49.74 51.90 3.57
CA ARG A 248 49.89 52.28 4.99
C ARG A 248 51.36 52.49 5.32
N GLN A 249 51.72 53.73 5.63
CA GLN A 249 52.98 54.03 6.30
C GLN A 249 52.82 53.71 7.80
N PRO A 250 53.72 52.91 8.40
CA PRO A 250 53.64 52.59 9.83
C PRO A 250 53.80 53.88 10.65
N HIS A 251 52.90 54.09 11.62
CA HIS A 251 52.94 55.29 12.46
C HIS A 251 54.05 55.14 13.51
N PRO A 252 54.99 56.09 13.62
CA PRO A 252 56.25 55.90 14.36
C PRO A 252 56.09 55.71 15.88
N ILE A 253 54.94 56.02 16.48
CA ILE A 253 54.70 55.98 17.93
C ILE A 253 53.82 54.79 18.36
N TYR A 254 53.00 54.22 17.46
CA TYR A 254 51.96 53.24 17.83
C TYR A 254 52.26 51.77 17.44
N ASP A 255 53.22 51.52 16.54
CA ASP A 255 53.56 50.17 16.06
C ASP A 255 54.81 49.54 16.73
N THR A 256 55.58 50.31 17.52
CA THR A 256 56.92 49.88 18.01
C THR A 256 57.05 49.75 19.52
N LEU A 257 56.11 50.27 20.32
CA LEU A 257 56.21 50.27 21.78
C LEU A 257 55.00 49.60 22.42
N GLY A 258 55.13 48.28 22.65
CA GLY A 258 54.50 47.65 23.80
C GLY A 258 53.44 46.58 23.52
N GLY A 259 53.90 45.32 23.54
CA GLY A 259 53.21 44.24 24.26
C GLY A 259 52.00 43.59 23.58
N ARG A 260 52.24 42.42 22.96
CA ARG A 260 51.32 41.30 22.62
C ARG A 260 50.00 41.58 21.86
N ASN A 261 49.48 42.80 21.87
CA ASN A 261 48.21 43.20 21.25
C ASN A 261 48.41 44.03 19.97
N ALA A 262 49.65 44.39 19.63
CA ALA A 262 49.97 45.21 18.45
C ALA A 262 49.96 44.42 17.12
N ALA A 263 50.03 43.09 17.16
CA ALA A 263 50.03 42.23 15.96
C ALA A 263 48.63 41.74 15.55
N VAL A 264 47.57 42.19 16.21
CA VAL A 264 46.19 41.75 15.89
C VAL A 264 45.60 42.64 14.80
N GLU A 265 45.24 42.06 13.66
CA GLU A 265 44.54 42.75 12.56
C GLU A 265 43.30 43.47 13.08
N ARG A 266 43.30 44.81 13.00
CA ARG A 266 42.13 45.61 13.34
C ARG A 266 41.11 45.55 12.20
N THR A 267 40.09 44.71 12.34
CA THR A 267 38.89 44.79 11.49
C THR A 267 38.07 46.02 11.90
N ALA A 268 37.32 46.63 10.97
CA ALA A 268 36.55 47.86 11.24
C ALA A 268 35.47 47.71 12.33
N LEU A 269 35.09 46.47 12.67
CA LEU A 269 34.41 46.13 13.91
C LEU A 269 35.45 45.59 14.91
N GLY A 270 35.65 46.33 16.00
CA GLY A 270 36.46 45.88 17.11
C GLY A 270 36.00 44.52 17.65
N ASP A 271 36.98 43.76 18.12
CA ASP A 271 36.83 42.53 18.92
C ASP A 271 35.90 41.46 18.32
N LYS A 272 36.47 40.49 17.60
CA LYS A 272 35.76 39.26 17.23
C LYS A 272 35.37 38.40 18.44
N ASP A 273 35.82 38.76 19.64
CA ASP A 273 35.34 38.18 20.90
C ASP A 273 33.92 38.64 21.29
N ALA A 274 33.33 39.61 20.58
CA ALA A 274 31.94 40.03 20.77
C ALA A 274 30.93 39.26 19.90
N LEU A 275 31.37 38.42 18.95
CA LEU A 275 30.47 37.70 18.03
C LEU A 275 30.19 36.24 18.43
N ARG A 276 30.77 35.76 19.53
CA ARG A 276 30.20 34.59 20.20
C ARG A 276 29.08 35.08 21.12
N PRO A 277 27.80 34.75 20.86
CA PRO A 277 26.75 35.08 21.81
C PRO A 277 27.11 34.43 23.15
N ARG A 278 27.41 35.24 24.18
CA ARG A 278 27.69 34.73 25.54
C ARG A 278 26.49 33.99 26.13
N TYR A 279 25.30 34.16 25.53
CA TYR A 279 24.06 33.47 25.85
C TYR A 279 23.26 33.22 24.56
N PRO A 280 23.20 31.98 24.03
CA PRO A 280 22.57 31.70 22.72
C PRO A 280 21.03 31.76 22.70
N TRP A 281 20.37 32.17 23.79
CA TRP A 281 18.93 31.94 23.99
C TRP A 281 18.12 33.18 24.41
N TYR A 282 18.64 34.40 24.22
CA TYR A 282 17.94 35.61 24.70
C TYR A 282 16.86 36.15 23.74
N GLU A 283 16.73 35.61 22.54
CA GLU A 283 15.67 35.99 21.58
C GLU A 283 14.35 35.23 21.81
N GLN A 284 14.27 34.36 22.81
CA GLN A 284 13.02 33.72 23.20
C GLN A 284 12.31 34.56 24.26
N ASP A 285 11.14 35.07 23.89
CA ASP A 285 10.19 35.78 24.75
C ASP A 285 10.05 35.08 26.13
N PRO A 286 10.30 35.80 27.24
CA PRO A 286 10.26 35.20 28.58
C PRO A 286 8.88 34.64 28.97
N MET A 287 7.81 34.96 28.23
CA MET A 287 6.47 34.40 28.44
C MET A 287 6.14 33.14 27.60
N VAL A 288 7.04 32.65 26.73
CA VAL A 288 6.77 31.46 25.87
C VAL A 288 7.47 30.18 26.36
N SER A 289 8.08 30.21 27.54
CA SER A 289 8.75 29.05 28.18
C SER A 289 7.81 27.89 28.59
N ARG A 290 6.53 27.90 28.18
CA ARG A 290 5.53 26.84 28.44
C ARG A 290 4.96 26.19 27.18
N LEU A 291 5.71 26.15 26.07
CA LEU A 291 5.37 25.26 24.95
C LEU A 291 6.45 24.20 24.77
N PRO A 292 6.07 22.92 24.54
CA PRO A 292 7.02 21.82 24.44
C PRO A 292 7.94 22.01 23.23
N LYS A 293 9.22 21.71 23.42
CA LYS A 293 10.28 21.83 22.42
C LYS A 293 9.95 20.99 21.16
N PRO A 294 10.20 21.48 19.93
CA PRO A 294 10.10 20.64 18.73
C PRO A 294 11.17 19.55 18.79
N GLN A 295 10.77 18.29 18.62
CA GLN A 295 11.66 17.14 18.60
C GLN A 295 12.50 17.16 17.31
N ASP A 296 13.82 17.03 17.46
CA ASP A 296 14.73 16.77 16.36
C ASP A 296 14.58 15.29 15.94
N PRO A 297 14.29 14.97 14.66
CA PRO A 297 14.07 13.59 14.21
C PRO A 297 15.31 12.69 14.31
N ALA A 298 16.50 13.26 14.56
CA ALA A 298 17.73 12.52 14.82
C ALA A 298 17.93 12.14 16.31
N THR A 299 17.14 12.70 17.22
CA THR A 299 17.23 12.39 18.66
C THR A 299 16.29 11.25 19.06
N ASP A 300 15.27 10.99 18.23
CA ASP A 300 14.21 10.00 18.47
C ASP A 300 14.65 8.54 18.23
N GLU A 301 15.80 8.32 17.56
CA GLU A 301 16.43 6.99 17.45
C GLU A 301 17.38 6.67 18.61
N LEU A 302 17.92 7.68 19.31
CA LEU A 302 18.80 7.46 20.46
C LEU A 302 18.04 7.41 21.80
N GLU A 303 16.82 7.92 21.87
CA GLU A 303 15.95 7.79 23.05
C GLU A 303 15.22 6.43 23.16
N LYS A 304 15.26 5.59 22.11
CA LYS A 304 14.66 4.24 22.12
C LYS A 304 15.58 3.14 22.66
N LEU A 305 16.82 3.45 22.98
CA LEU A 305 17.71 2.54 23.69
C LEU A 305 17.65 2.87 25.18
N GLU A 306 16.72 2.22 25.88
CA GLU A 306 16.67 2.24 27.34
C GLU A 306 18.08 2.02 27.92
N SER A 307 18.52 2.96 28.74
CA SER A 307 19.81 2.83 29.42
C SER A 307 19.87 1.49 30.19
N PRO A 308 20.96 0.71 30.08
CA PRO A 308 21.09 -0.58 30.77
C PRO A 308 20.92 -0.51 32.29
N TRP A 309 21.07 0.69 32.86
CA TRP A 309 20.92 0.98 34.27
C TRP A 309 19.45 1.10 34.71
N LEU A 310 18.53 1.47 33.81
CA LEU A 310 17.09 1.54 34.13
C LEU A 310 16.44 0.13 34.20
N ARG A 311 16.94 -0.82 33.40
CA ARG A 311 16.49 -2.23 33.41
C ARG A 311 16.78 -2.96 34.71
N SER A 312 17.76 -2.53 35.51
CA SER A 312 18.07 -3.17 36.80
C SER A 312 17.19 -2.69 37.96
N ILE A 313 16.51 -1.55 37.81
CA ILE A 313 15.68 -0.95 38.86
C ILE A 313 14.21 -1.36 38.74
N ARG A 314 13.71 -1.52 37.51
CA ARG A 314 12.36 -2.02 37.24
C ARG A 314 12.50 -3.45 36.74
N GLY A 315 12.41 -4.42 37.65
CA GLY A 315 12.49 -5.84 37.30
C GLY A 315 11.64 -6.17 36.06
N SER A 316 12.22 -6.97 35.15
CA SER A 316 11.62 -7.33 33.87
C SER A 316 10.17 -7.81 34.01
N PRO A 317 9.24 -7.35 33.15
CA PRO A 317 7.98 -8.06 32.98
C PRO A 317 8.28 -9.39 32.28
N LEU A 318 7.74 -10.47 32.85
CA LEU A 318 7.68 -11.80 32.26
C LEU A 318 7.01 -11.70 30.88
N GLU A 319 7.71 -12.17 29.84
CA GLU A 319 7.07 -12.52 28.57
C GLU A 319 6.13 -13.70 28.84
N LEU A 320 4.84 -13.50 28.57
CA LEU A 320 3.90 -14.59 28.35
C LEU A 320 3.85 -14.85 26.84
N GLU A 321 4.01 -16.12 26.50
CA GLU A 321 3.93 -16.72 25.15
C GLU A 321 2.68 -16.30 24.35
#